data_AF-A0A3D5GP50-F1
#
_entry.id   AF-A0A3D5GP50-F1
#
_cell.length_a   1.000
_cell.length_b   1.000
_cell.length_c   1.000
_cell.angle_alpha   90.00
_cell.angle_beta   90.00
_cell.angle_gamma   90.00
#
_symmetry.space_group_name_H-M   'P 1'
#
loop_
_entity.id
_entity.type
_entity.pdbx_description
1 polymer ?
#
loop_
_entity_poly.entity_id
_entity_poly.type
_entity_poly.pdbx_seq_one_letter_code
_entity_poly.pdbx_strand_id
1 'polypeptide(L)'
;MKKLERMLNLVAALLATERPLSRQDLRGKLPHGSYSDNDESFRRTFERDKDELRSMGLPLSVENVPGTDPPLDGYRIRPGDYEADLPALTPAELAALHLASNLVRLDDVPRSDPFWQLGGVAQSDSPQVGAVADVPADDVIRLLMSATAERRIVRFTYNTNSRVVEPHRLVFTRGRWYLAGHDQGPNEARQFRVDRIGGPVDCSEGDAFVRPEDPVDVSIEPAWRYGEDGTLIARLLVHERHIPWVSDFLGPTGVVEHLADGSAIFEEPVSNRAAFRSFVLTFLDGAEVLGPEELRSDIINWLEPLR
;
A
#
# COMPACT_ATOMS: atom_id res chain seq x y z
N MET A 1 24.65 0.82 -15.43
CA MET A 1 23.74 1.11 -14.29
C MET A 1 22.51 1.85 -14.81
N LYS A 2 21.30 1.56 -14.28
CA LYS A 2 20.08 2.30 -14.69
C LYS A 2 20.16 3.74 -14.14
N LYS A 3 19.58 4.71 -14.85
CA LYS A 3 19.63 6.14 -14.50
C LYS A 3 19.09 6.43 -13.09
N LEU A 4 17.95 5.81 -12.76
CA LEU A 4 17.27 5.96 -11.47
C LEU A 4 18.16 5.48 -10.30
N GLU A 5 18.76 4.31 -10.45
CA GLU A 5 19.66 3.71 -9.46
C GLU A 5 20.88 4.61 -9.18
N ARG A 6 21.44 5.23 -10.23
CA ARG A 6 22.53 6.21 -10.09
C ARG A 6 22.08 7.45 -9.31
N MET A 7 20.93 8.02 -9.66
CA MET A 7 20.41 9.22 -9.00
C MET A 7 20.12 8.98 -7.52
N LEU A 8 19.50 7.84 -7.20
CA LEU A 8 19.21 7.49 -5.83
C LEU A 8 20.48 7.27 -5.00
N ASN A 9 21.49 6.56 -5.55
CA ASN A 9 22.79 6.41 -4.89
C ASN A 9 23.46 7.78 -4.66
N LEU A 10 23.34 8.71 -5.62
CA LEU A 10 23.83 10.07 -5.48
C LEU A 10 23.10 10.83 -4.35
N VAL A 11 21.77 10.72 -4.26
CA VAL A 11 20.99 11.34 -3.17
C VAL A 11 21.39 10.76 -1.82
N ALA A 12 21.50 9.44 -1.69
CA ALA A 12 21.94 8.78 -0.47
C ALA A 12 23.35 9.25 -0.05
N ALA A 13 24.27 9.36 -1.01
CA ALA A 13 25.63 9.86 -0.75
C ALA A 13 25.65 11.34 -0.32
N LEU A 14 24.76 12.18 -0.83
CA LEU A 14 24.66 13.60 -0.50
C LEU A 14 23.96 13.87 0.84
N LEU A 15 23.02 13.01 1.25
CA LEU A 15 22.31 13.09 2.53
C LEU A 15 23.16 12.54 3.69
N ALA A 16 23.93 11.48 3.45
CA ALA A 16 24.75 10.83 4.47
C ALA A 16 25.99 11.63 4.89
N THR A 17 26.33 12.72 4.20
CA THR A 17 27.56 13.48 4.45
C THR A 17 27.32 14.67 5.37
N GLU A 18 28.22 14.87 6.34
CA GLU A 18 28.23 16.06 7.18
C GLU A 18 28.99 17.24 6.57
N ARG A 19 29.80 16.99 5.54
CA ARG A 19 30.64 18.00 4.88
C ARG A 19 30.40 17.98 3.36
N PRO A 20 30.51 19.13 2.67
CA PRO A 20 30.45 19.19 1.22
C PRO A 20 31.51 18.29 0.59
N LEU A 21 31.09 17.41 -0.32
CA LEU A 21 32.01 16.52 -1.04
C LEU A 21 32.27 17.03 -2.46
N SER A 22 33.51 16.94 -2.93
CA SER A 22 33.81 17.28 -4.32
C SER A 22 33.17 16.26 -5.27
N ARG A 23 33.07 16.63 -6.57
CA ARG A 23 32.61 15.68 -7.61
C ARG A 23 33.45 14.40 -7.65
N GLN A 24 34.76 14.51 -7.43
CA GLN A 24 35.65 13.35 -7.45
C GLN A 24 35.41 12.45 -6.24
N ASP A 25 35.19 13.04 -5.05
CA ASP A 25 34.84 12.28 -3.84
C ASP A 25 33.51 11.55 -4.00
N LEU A 26 32.51 12.22 -4.59
CA LEU A 26 31.22 11.61 -4.90
C LEU A 26 31.37 10.45 -5.88
N ARG A 27 32.17 10.61 -6.95
CA ARG A 27 32.44 9.51 -7.88
C ARG A 27 33.12 8.32 -7.20
N GLY A 28 34.01 8.56 -6.23
CA GLY A 28 34.68 7.51 -5.47
C GLY A 28 33.80 6.80 -4.45
N LYS A 29 32.79 7.49 -3.88
CA LYS A 29 31.84 6.89 -2.93
C LYS A 29 30.72 6.07 -3.58
N LEU A 30 30.42 6.35 -4.85
CA LEU A 30 29.36 5.68 -5.57
C LEU A 30 29.83 4.31 -6.12
N PRO A 31 28.93 3.33 -6.30
CA PRO A 31 29.32 2.04 -6.84
C PRO A 31 29.99 2.14 -8.21
N HIS A 32 30.93 1.23 -8.49
CA HIS A 32 31.63 1.20 -9.77
C HIS A 32 30.66 1.12 -10.95
N GLY A 33 30.88 1.96 -11.96
CA GLY A 33 30.00 2.07 -13.12
C GLY A 33 28.76 2.96 -12.94
N SER A 34 28.62 3.68 -11.81
CA SER A 34 27.66 4.78 -11.69
C SER A 34 27.97 5.91 -12.68
N TYR A 35 29.23 6.30 -12.78
CA TYR A 35 29.70 7.32 -13.71
C TYR A 35 30.77 6.79 -14.65
N SER A 36 30.92 7.45 -15.81
CA SER A 36 31.96 7.13 -16.78
C SER A 36 33.35 7.36 -16.19
N ASP A 37 34.32 6.56 -16.63
CA ASP A 37 35.70 6.76 -16.20
C ASP A 37 36.38 7.99 -16.82
N ASN A 38 35.81 8.49 -17.91
CA ASN A 38 36.24 9.72 -18.57
C ASN A 38 35.70 10.94 -17.82
N ASP A 39 36.60 11.78 -17.33
CA ASP A 39 36.28 12.99 -16.57
C ASP A 39 35.34 13.96 -17.30
N GLU A 40 35.46 14.09 -18.62
CA GLU A 40 34.60 15.00 -19.38
C GLU A 40 33.16 14.47 -19.46
N SER A 41 33.02 13.16 -19.73
CA SER A 41 31.72 12.48 -19.77
C SER A 41 31.09 12.41 -18.39
N PHE A 42 31.89 12.17 -17.35
CA PHE A 42 31.45 12.23 -15.96
C PHE A 42 30.89 13.62 -15.63
N ARG A 43 31.67 14.68 -15.89
CA ARG A 43 31.26 16.06 -15.60
C ARG A 43 29.90 16.38 -16.23
N ARG A 44 29.74 16.13 -17.53
CA ARG A 44 28.45 16.39 -18.22
C ARG A 44 27.29 15.60 -17.62
N THR A 45 27.52 14.33 -17.27
CA THR A 45 26.47 13.47 -16.68
C THR A 45 26.09 13.95 -15.28
N PHE A 46 27.09 14.33 -14.46
CA PHE A 46 26.87 14.84 -13.12
C PHE A 46 26.12 16.17 -13.12
N GLU A 47 26.47 17.12 -14.00
CA GLU A 47 25.73 18.37 -14.14
C GLU A 47 24.26 18.13 -14.53
N ARG A 48 24.00 17.15 -15.41
CA ARG A 48 22.64 16.76 -15.78
C ARG A 48 21.87 16.15 -14.61
N ASP A 49 22.48 15.21 -13.88
CA ASP A 49 21.84 14.58 -12.71
C ASP A 49 21.55 15.64 -11.63
N LYS A 50 22.45 16.62 -11.44
CA LYS A 50 22.28 17.75 -10.54
C LYS A 50 21.04 18.58 -10.86
N ASP A 51 20.87 18.94 -12.13
CA ASP A 51 19.72 19.71 -12.58
C ASP A 51 18.42 18.92 -12.43
N GLU A 52 18.49 17.61 -12.61
CA GLU A 52 17.35 16.71 -12.40
C GLU A 52 16.95 16.60 -10.93
N LEU A 53 17.90 16.45 -10.01
CA LEU A 53 17.62 16.49 -8.57
C LEU A 53 16.97 17.81 -8.15
N ARG A 54 17.44 18.94 -8.69
CA ARG A 54 16.82 20.25 -8.45
C ARG A 54 15.40 20.34 -9.00
N SER A 55 15.16 19.78 -10.19
CA SER A 55 13.81 19.73 -10.77
C SER A 55 12.83 18.87 -9.95
N MET A 56 13.36 17.90 -9.19
CA MET A 56 12.60 17.07 -8.24
C MET A 56 12.39 17.76 -6.88
N GLY A 57 12.86 19.00 -6.70
CA GLY A 57 12.71 19.74 -5.46
C GLY A 57 13.76 19.41 -4.39
N LEU A 58 14.83 18.67 -4.70
CA LEU A 58 15.88 18.38 -3.74
C LEU A 58 16.83 19.59 -3.58
N PRO A 59 16.96 20.18 -2.37
CA PRO A 59 17.77 21.37 -2.14
C PRO A 59 19.26 21.00 -2.07
N LEU A 60 19.93 21.08 -3.21
CA LEU A 60 21.37 20.83 -3.30
C LEU A 60 22.17 22.10 -2.94
N SER A 61 22.90 22.06 -1.83
CA SER A 61 23.86 23.10 -1.47
C SER A 61 25.17 22.93 -2.22
N VAL A 62 25.71 24.05 -2.71
CA VAL A 62 27.05 24.11 -3.32
C VAL A 62 27.90 25.01 -2.42
N GLU A 63 28.91 24.41 -1.81
CA GLU A 63 29.74 25.03 -0.77
C GLU A 63 31.21 24.68 -1.02
N ASN A 64 32.15 25.51 -0.60
CA ASN A 64 33.57 25.18 -0.76
C ASN A 64 33.97 24.00 0.13
N VAL A 65 34.73 23.05 -0.42
CA VAL A 65 35.30 21.94 0.35
C VAL A 65 36.36 22.48 1.31
N PRO A 66 36.21 22.31 2.65
CA PRO A 66 37.17 22.84 3.61
C PRO A 66 38.58 22.26 3.41
N GLY A 67 39.61 23.12 3.45
CA GLY A 67 41.01 22.69 3.39
C GLY A 67 41.55 22.40 1.98
N THR A 68 40.87 22.86 0.92
CA THR A 68 41.36 22.78 -0.46
C THR A 68 41.88 24.13 -0.95
N ASP A 69 43.06 24.14 -1.57
CA ASP A 69 43.66 25.29 -2.26
C ASP A 69 44.20 24.83 -3.62
N PRO A 70 43.64 25.28 -4.77
CA PRO A 70 42.55 26.25 -4.90
C PRO A 70 41.20 25.73 -4.36
N PRO A 71 40.24 26.62 -4.05
CA PRO A 71 38.92 26.23 -3.56
C PRO A 71 38.20 25.30 -4.54
N LEU A 72 37.71 24.18 -4.05
CA LEU A 72 36.91 23.22 -4.82
C LEU A 72 35.44 23.31 -4.45
N ASP A 73 34.56 23.24 -5.46
CA ASP A 73 33.12 23.10 -5.26
C ASP A 73 32.80 21.74 -4.62
N GLY A 74 32.10 21.79 -3.49
CA GLY A 74 31.54 20.67 -2.76
C GLY A 74 30.02 20.68 -2.80
N TYR A 75 29.43 19.50 -2.79
CA TYR A 75 27.99 19.29 -2.92
C TYR A 75 27.47 18.51 -1.71
N ARG A 76 26.29 18.92 -1.21
CA ARG A 76 25.61 18.28 -0.09
C ARG A 76 24.10 18.54 -0.17
N ILE A 77 23.29 17.66 0.41
CA ILE A 77 21.90 17.95 0.74
C ILE A 77 21.82 18.03 2.26
N ARG A 78 21.36 19.16 2.80
CA ARG A 78 21.18 19.32 4.25
C ARG A 78 19.81 18.74 4.63
N PRO A 79 19.72 17.80 5.58
CA PRO A 79 18.44 17.19 5.96
C PRO A 79 17.36 18.23 6.32
N GLY A 80 17.73 19.27 7.09
CA GLY A 80 16.81 20.34 7.48
C GLY A 80 16.30 21.22 6.32
N ASP A 81 16.99 21.25 5.17
CA ASP A 81 16.52 21.98 3.99
C ASP A 81 15.41 21.19 3.26
N TYR A 82 15.37 19.86 3.45
CA TYR A 82 14.38 18.95 2.86
C TYR A 82 13.18 18.67 3.78
N GLU A 83 13.37 18.73 5.10
CA GLU A 83 12.32 18.48 6.10
C GLU A 83 11.18 19.51 6.07
N ALA A 84 11.38 20.69 5.49
CA ALA A 84 10.39 21.78 5.50
C ALA A 84 9.07 21.43 4.79
N ASP A 85 9.10 20.50 3.83
CA ASP A 85 7.93 20.12 3.01
C ASP A 85 7.43 18.69 3.28
N LEU A 86 8.06 17.94 4.20
CA LEU A 86 7.59 16.61 4.58
C LEU A 86 6.58 16.68 5.74
N PRO A 87 5.54 15.83 5.75
CA PRO A 87 4.67 15.71 6.91
C PRO A 87 5.49 15.23 8.11
N ALA A 88 5.38 15.93 9.24
CA ALA A 88 5.99 15.51 10.49
C ALA A 88 5.31 14.21 10.96
N LEU A 89 5.93 13.07 10.68
CA LEU A 89 5.47 11.76 11.16
C LEU A 89 5.83 11.59 12.63
N THR A 90 4.87 11.13 13.43
CA THR A 90 5.10 10.71 14.80
C THR A 90 6.04 9.49 14.84
N PRO A 91 6.71 9.22 15.98
CA PRO A 91 7.51 8.01 16.13
C PRO A 91 6.74 6.71 15.84
N ALA A 92 5.44 6.68 16.14
CA ALA A 92 4.57 5.54 15.85
C ALA A 92 4.30 5.39 14.35
N GLU A 93 4.07 6.50 13.62
CA GLU A 93 3.88 6.48 12.17
C GLU A 93 5.18 6.12 11.44
N LEU A 94 6.33 6.60 11.92
CA LEU A 94 7.64 6.18 11.40
C LEU A 94 7.86 4.69 11.62
N ALA A 95 7.59 4.17 12.82
CA ALA A 95 7.68 2.74 13.10
C ALA A 95 6.72 1.91 12.23
N ALA A 96 5.49 2.39 12.03
CA ALA A 96 4.51 1.75 11.16
C ALA A 96 4.98 1.76 9.69
N LEU A 97 5.53 2.87 9.21
CA LEU A 97 6.12 2.96 7.87
C LEU A 97 7.31 2.01 7.73
N HIS A 98 8.20 1.96 8.72
CA HIS A 98 9.31 1.02 8.77
C HIS A 98 8.87 -0.45 8.73
N LEU A 99 7.80 -0.80 9.45
CA LEU A 99 7.25 -2.16 9.45
C LEU A 99 6.54 -2.49 8.15
N ALA A 100 5.63 -1.63 7.69
CA ALA A 100 4.90 -1.80 6.43
C ALA A 100 5.88 -2.00 5.27
N SER A 101 6.95 -1.22 5.30
CA SER A 101 7.95 -1.25 4.28
C SER A 101 8.74 -2.59 4.36
N ASN A 102 9.27 -3.02 5.53
CA ASN A 102 10.01 -4.28 5.59
C ASN A 102 9.15 -5.56 5.40
N LEU A 103 7.87 -5.54 5.77
CA LEU A 103 7.00 -6.72 5.79
C LEU A 103 6.26 -6.98 4.48
N VAL A 104 5.97 -5.93 3.70
CA VAL A 104 5.19 -5.99 2.45
C VAL A 104 6.11 -5.80 1.26
N ARG A 105 6.22 -6.83 0.42
CA ARG A 105 6.96 -6.75 -0.86
C ARG A 105 6.02 -6.55 -2.01
N LEU A 106 6.47 -5.75 -2.99
CA LEU A 106 5.88 -5.70 -4.31
C LEU A 106 6.73 -6.61 -5.22
N ASP A 107 6.12 -7.57 -5.91
CA ASP A 107 6.75 -8.75 -6.55
C ASP A 107 7.82 -8.47 -7.64
N ASP A 108 8.16 -7.21 -7.89
CA ASP A 108 8.98 -6.79 -9.03
C ASP A 108 10.04 -5.72 -8.68
N VAL A 109 10.25 -5.45 -7.38
CA VAL A 109 11.27 -4.48 -6.91
C VAL A 109 12.57 -5.23 -6.55
N PRO A 110 13.69 -5.02 -7.26
CA PRO A 110 14.96 -5.66 -6.94
C PRO A 110 15.41 -5.35 -5.49
N ARG A 111 16.04 -6.30 -4.80
CA ARG A 111 16.59 -6.12 -3.44
C ARG A 111 17.59 -4.95 -3.31
N SER A 112 18.10 -4.44 -4.43
CA SER A 112 19.01 -3.32 -4.51
C SER A 112 18.30 -1.97 -4.69
N ASP A 113 16.97 -1.93 -4.64
CA ASP A 113 16.21 -0.70 -4.87
C ASP A 113 16.47 0.31 -3.74
N PRO A 114 17.05 1.49 -4.07
CA PRO A 114 17.40 2.50 -3.08
C PRO A 114 16.20 3.14 -2.38
N PHE A 115 14.97 2.88 -2.83
CA PHE A 115 13.75 3.25 -2.12
C PHE A 115 13.79 2.82 -0.63
N TRP A 116 14.42 1.68 -0.36
CA TRP A 116 14.58 1.10 0.98
C TRP A 116 15.64 1.80 1.85
N GLN A 117 16.54 2.58 1.25
CA GLN A 117 17.54 3.36 1.98
C GLN A 117 16.97 4.69 2.51
N LEU A 118 15.83 5.13 1.97
CA LEU A 118 15.18 6.40 2.30
C LEU A 118 14.12 6.27 3.42
N GLY A 119 13.70 5.04 3.75
CA GLY A 119 12.63 4.73 4.69
C GLY A 119 12.99 4.82 6.18
N GLY A 120 14.20 5.25 6.52
CA GLY A 120 14.61 5.58 7.89
C GLY A 120 15.78 4.74 8.41
N VAL A 121 16.49 5.37 9.34
CA VAL A 121 17.68 4.94 10.09
C VAL A 121 18.22 3.55 9.73
N ALA A 122 19.28 3.55 8.91
CA ALA A 122 20.20 2.43 8.82
C ALA A 122 20.90 2.22 10.18
N GLN A 123 20.21 1.62 11.15
CA GLN A 123 20.88 0.97 12.27
C GLN A 123 21.34 -0.40 11.78
N SER A 124 22.65 -0.50 11.59
CA SER A 124 23.38 -1.61 10.97
C SER A 124 23.23 -2.97 11.64
N ASP A 125 22.48 -3.07 12.75
CA ASP A 125 22.31 -4.28 13.58
C ASP A 125 20.85 -4.78 13.69
N SER A 126 19.96 -4.30 12.83
CA SER A 126 18.56 -4.78 12.83
C SER A 126 18.47 -6.14 12.14
N PRO A 127 17.91 -7.20 12.77
CA PRO A 127 17.77 -8.51 12.14
C PRO A 127 16.97 -8.35 10.83
N GLN A 128 17.53 -8.86 9.72
CA GLN A 128 16.87 -8.83 8.42
C GLN A 128 15.58 -9.65 8.48
N VAL A 129 14.45 -8.97 8.67
CA VAL A 129 13.13 -9.59 8.60
C VAL A 129 12.85 -9.90 7.12
N GLY A 130 12.76 -11.18 6.77
CA GLY A 130 12.27 -11.58 5.46
C GLY A 130 10.83 -11.12 5.30
N ALA A 131 10.45 -10.65 4.11
CA ALA A 131 9.08 -10.22 3.88
C ALA A 131 8.09 -11.34 4.18
N VAL A 132 7.01 -10.96 4.83
CA VAL A 132 5.96 -11.87 5.28
C VAL A 132 4.89 -12.04 4.20
N ALA A 133 4.79 -11.08 3.29
CA ALA A 133 3.87 -11.14 2.15
C ALA A 133 4.47 -10.53 0.89
N ASP A 134 4.23 -11.21 -0.22
CA ASP A 134 4.50 -10.79 -1.59
C ASP A 134 3.17 -10.33 -2.21
N VAL A 135 3.12 -9.07 -2.63
CA VAL A 135 1.93 -8.40 -3.17
C VAL A 135 2.14 -8.18 -4.67
N PRO A 136 1.20 -8.63 -5.52
CA PRO A 136 1.30 -8.42 -6.95
C PRO A 136 1.36 -6.93 -7.27
N ALA A 137 2.24 -6.51 -8.17
CA ALA A 137 2.37 -5.10 -8.57
C ALA A 137 2.63 -4.98 -10.06
N ASP A 138 1.74 -5.55 -10.87
CA ASP A 138 1.80 -5.42 -12.33
C ASP A 138 1.68 -3.95 -12.80
N ASP A 139 1.88 -3.73 -14.09
CA ASP A 139 1.88 -2.38 -14.68
C ASP A 139 0.53 -1.67 -14.49
N VAL A 140 -0.58 -2.40 -14.45
CA VAL A 140 -1.91 -1.83 -14.22
C VAL A 140 -2.01 -1.34 -12.78
N ILE A 141 -1.58 -2.13 -11.81
CA ILE A 141 -1.57 -1.75 -10.39
C ILE A 141 -0.68 -0.53 -10.18
N ARG A 142 0.52 -0.49 -10.79
CA ARG A 142 1.42 0.68 -10.75
C ARG A 142 0.78 1.93 -11.32
N LEU A 143 0.13 1.82 -12.48
CA LEU A 143 -0.58 2.92 -13.10
C LEU A 143 -1.72 3.43 -12.20
N LEU A 144 -2.51 2.53 -11.60
CA LEU A 144 -3.59 2.89 -10.68
C LEU A 144 -3.05 3.52 -9.38
N MET A 145 -1.91 3.06 -8.86
CA MET A 145 -1.22 3.69 -7.72
C MET A 145 -0.85 5.13 -8.04
N SER A 146 -0.17 5.36 -9.17
CA SER A 146 0.18 6.71 -9.62
C SER A 146 -1.05 7.58 -9.85
N ALA A 147 -2.09 7.06 -10.51
CA ALA A 147 -3.31 7.81 -10.76
C ALA A 147 -4.03 8.21 -9.46
N THR A 148 -4.07 7.33 -8.47
CA THR A 148 -4.65 7.62 -7.14
C THR A 148 -3.85 8.70 -6.41
N ALA A 149 -2.51 8.61 -6.45
CA ALA A 149 -1.61 9.58 -5.79
C ALA A 149 -1.66 10.97 -6.47
N GLU A 150 -1.66 10.99 -7.81
CA GLU A 150 -1.68 12.20 -8.62
C GLU A 150 -3.11 12.78 -8.78
N ARG A 151 -4.13 12.11 -8.24
CA ARG A 151 -5.55 12.46 -8.37
C ARG A 151 -6.02 12.52 -9.83
N ARG A 152 -5.58 11.58 -10.67
CA ARG A 152 -5.93 11.52 -12.09
C ARG A 152 -7.10 10.59 -12.32
N ILE A 153 -7.97 10.97 -13.26
CA ILE A 153 -9.12 10.16 -13.65
C ILE A 153 -8.63 8.96 -14.46
N VAL A 154 -9.17 7.78 -14.16
CA VAL A 154 -8.85 6.54 -14.86
C VAL A 154 -10.02 6.08 -15.71
N ARG A 155 -9.73 5.54 -16.89
CA ARG A 155 -10.71 4.91 -17.79
C ARG A 155 -10.32 3.46 -18.03
N PHE A 156 -11.28 2.56 -17.89
CA PHE A 156 -11.07 1.12 -18.10
C PHE A 156 -12.38 0.39 -18.45
N THR A 157 -12.29 -0.87 -18.88
CA THR A 157 -13.47 -1.71 -19.14
C THR A 157 -13.73 -2.65 -17.96
N TYR A 158 -14.98 -2.75 -17.51
CA TYR A 158 -15.39 -3.63 -16.41
C TYR A 158 -16.72 -4.32 -16.74
N ASN A 159 -16.72 -5.66 -16.82
CA ASN A 159 -17.88 -6.47 -17.22
C ASN A 159 -18.62 -5.85 -18.41
N THR A 160 -17.91 -5.69 -19.54
CA THR A 160 -18.34 -5.08 -20.82
C THR A 160 -18.65 -3.58 -20.83
N ASN A 161 -18.70 -2.90 -19.68
CA ASN A 161 -18.97 -1.47 -19.61
C ASN A 161 -17.68 -0.66 -19.53
N SER A 162 -17.60 0.44 -20.30
CA SER A 162 -16.54 1.43 -20.11
C SER A 162 -16.83 2.24 -18.85
N ARG A 163 -15.82 2.40 -17.99
CA ARG A 163 -15.90 3.12 -16.72
C ARG A 163 -14.93 4.29 -16.74
N VAL A 164 -15.33 5.40 -16.14
CA VAL A 164 -14.51 6.59 -15.93
C VAL A 164 -14.58 6.91 -14.45
N VAL A 165 -13.48 6.74 -13.74
CA VAL A 165 -13.46 6.71 -12.27
C VAL A 165 -12.46 7.73 -11.75
N GLU A 166 -12.85 8.45 -10.72
CA GLU A 166 -11.98 9.26 -9.87
C GLU A 166 -11.45 8.35 -8.74
N PRO A 167 -10.21 7.84 -8.82
CA PRO A 167 -9.71 6.84 -7.88
C PRO A 167 -9.38 7.49 -6.53
N HIS A 168 -10.13 7.14 -5.48
CA HIS A 168 -9.89 7.68 -4.14
C HIS A 168 -8.85 6.86 -3.36
N ARG A 169 -8.97 5.53 -3.45
CA ARG A 169 -8.12 4.56 -2.75
C ARG A 169 -7.86 3.33 -3.60
N LEU A 170 -6.66 2.79 -3.46
CA LEU A 170 -6.28 1.47 -3.98
C LEU A 170 -5.79 0.63 -2.79
N VAL A 171 -6.47 -0.48 -2.52
CA VAL A 171 -6.23 -1.29 -1.31
C VAL A 171 -5.98 -2.74 -1.70
N PHE A 172 -4.91 -3.34 -1.16
CA PHE A 172 -4.68 -4.78 -1.24
C PHE A 172 -5.21 -5.47 0.00
N THR A 173 -6.14 -6.40 -0.19
CA THR A 173 -6.84 -7.02 0.93
C THR A 173 -7.54 -8.30 0.50
N ARG A 174 -7.59 -9.30 1.39
CA ARG A 174 -8.03 -10.68 1.11
C ARG A 174 -7.40 -11.24 -0.18
N GLY A 175 -6.11 -10.94 -0.41
CA GLY A 175 -5.31 -11.43 -1.53
C GLY A 175 -5.60 -10.78 -2.88
N ARG A 176 -6.34 -9.66 -2.91
CA ARG A 176 -6.73 -8.98 -4.16
C ARG A 176 -6.63 -7.46 -4.05
N TRP A 177 -6.41 -6.83 -5.18
CA TRP A 177 -6.43 -5.38 -5.32
C TRP A 177 -7.85 -4.86 -5.61
N TYR A 178 -8.22 -3.81 -4.90
CA TYR A 178 -9.50 -3.11 -5.03
C TYR A 178 -9.25 -1.62 -5.25
N LEU A 179 -9.86 -1.06 -6.28
CA LEU A 179 -9.91 0.37 -6.54
C LEU A 179 -11.27 0.91 -6.09
N ALA A 180 -11.28 1.82 -5.11
CA ALA A 180 -12.47 2.52 -4.66
C ALA A 180 -12.43 3.97 -5.13
N GLY A 181 -13.56 4.49 -5.60
CA GLY A 181 -13.63 5.83 -6.17
C GLY A 181 -15.04 6.22 -6.61
N HIS A 182 -15.14 7.40 -7.20
CA HIS A 182 -16.39 7.90 -7.79
C HIS A 182 -16.45 7.54 -9.28
N ASP A 183 -17.45 6.75 -9.68
CA ASP A 183 -17.67 6.40 -11.09
C ASP A 183 -18.53 7.49 -11.74
N GLN A 184 -17.93 8.27 -12.64
CA GLN A 184 -18.57 9.38 -13.33
C GLN A 184 -19.69 8.94 -14.29
N GLY A 185 -19.72 7.68 -14.72
CA GLY A 185 -20.77 7.18 -15.61
C GLY A 185 -22.13 7.14 -14.90
N PRO A 186 -22.29 6.29 -13.87
CA PRO A 186 -23.47 6.27 -13.01
C PRO A 186 -23.54 7.44 -12.01
N ASN A 187 -22.45 8.19 -11.85
CA ASN A 187 -22.27 9.26 -10.86
C ASN A 187 -22.47 8.79 -9.41
N GLU A 188 -21.78 7.71 -9.03
CA GLU A 188 -21.89 7.13 -7.69
C GLU A 188 -20.57 6.53 -7.17
N ALA A 189 -20.48 6.36 -5.85
CA ALA A 189 -19.38 5.68 -5.19
C ALA A 189 -19.36 4.18 -5.53
N ARG A 190 -18.24 3.68 -6.06
CA ARG A 190 -18.06 2.27 -6.41
C ARG A 190 -16.68 1.75 -6.05
N GLN A 191 -16.62 0.44 -5.86
CA GLN A 191 -15.38 -0.31 -5.77
C GLN A 191 -15.26 -1.34 -6.90
N PHE A 192 -14.06 -1.48 -7.44
CA PHE A 192 -13.74 -2.34 -8.56
C PHE A 192 -12.63 -3.29 -8.16
N ARG A 193 -12.80 -4.57 -8.45
CA ARG A 193 -11.69 -5.53 -8.32
C ARG A 193 -10.77 -5.37 -9.52
N VAL A 194 -9.49 -5.09 -9.25
CA VAL A 194 -8.52 -4.80 -10.31
C VAL A 194 -8.32 -6.01 -11.22
N ASP A 195 -8.36 -7.23 -10.68
CA ASP A 195 -8.26 -8.48 -11.46
C ASP A 195 -9.41 -8.71 -12.47
N ARG A 196 -10.49 -7.93 -12.40
CA ARG A 196 -11.63 -7.97 -13.33
C ARG A 196 -11.63 -6.82 -14.33
N ILE A 197 -10.64 -5.92 -14.26
CA ILE A 197 -10.49 -4.87 -15.25
C ILE A 197 -10.00 -5.50 -16.55
N GLY A 198 -10.76 -5.27 -17.62
CA GLY A 198 -10.43 -5.76 -18.96
C GLY A 198 -9.85 -4.65 -19.84
N GLY A 199 -8.94 -5.05 -20.73
CA GLY A 199 -8.33 -4.15 -21.70
C GLY A 199 -7.32 -3.17 -21.07
N PRO A 200 -6.85 -2.18 -21.84
CA PRO A 200 -5.95 -1.15 -21.34
C PRO A 200 -6.63 -0.24 -20.32
N VAL A 201 -5.85 0.27 -19.38
CA VAL A 201 -6.26 1.33 -18.45
C VAL A 201 -5.60 2.63 -18.88
N ASP A 202 -6.41 3.64 -19.14
CA ASP A 202 -5.97 4.97 -19.54
C ASP A 202 -6.07 5.94 -18.35
N CYS A 203 -5.15 6.90 -18.26
CA CYS A 203 -5.20 7.99 -17.28
C CYS A 203 -5.33 9.33 -18.00
N SER A 204 -6.14 10.25 -17.49
CA SER A 204 -6.26 11.61 -18.03
C SER A 204 -4.90 12.33 -18.00
N GLU A 205 -4.57 13.07 -19.06
CA GLU A 205 -3.43 13.98 -19.06
C GLU A 205 -3.91 15.35 -18.58
N GLY A 206 -3.49 15.78 -17.38
CA GLY A 206 -3.54 17.20 -16.99
C GLY A 206 -4.68 17.66 -16.06
N ASP A 207 -5.77 16.92 -15.91
CA ASP A 207 -6.83 17.28 -14.97
C ASP A 207 -6.82 16.38 -13.74
N ALA A 208 -6.52 16.98 -12.58
CA ALA A 208 -6.62 16.33 -11.28
C ALA A 208 -8.01 16.58 -10.68
N PHE A 209 -8.70 15.53 -10.24
CA PHE A 209 -9.95 15.69 -9.52
C PHE A 209 -9.70 16.22 -8.10
N VAL A 210 -10.71 16.88 -7.53
CA VAL A 210 -10.66 17.32 -6.13
C VAL A 210 -11.00 16.12 -5.27
N ARG A 211 -10.04 15.66 -4.46
CA ARG A 211 -10.29 14.57 -3.50
C ARG A 211 -11.44 15.00 -2.56
N PRO A 212 -12.53 14.22 -2.45
CA PRO A 212 -13.62 14.52 -1.53
C PRO A 212 -13.15 14.52 -0.08
N GLU A 213 -13.85 15.26 0.79
CA GLU A 213 -13.61 15.23 2.25
C GLU A 213 -13.82 13.83 2.82
N ASP A 214 -14.80 13.09 2.29
CA ASP A 214 -15.06 11.70 2.62
C ASP A 214 -14.77 10.78 1.41
N PRO A 215 -13.50 10.33 1.24
CA PRO A 215 -13.13 9.48 0.12
C PRO A 215 -13.73 8.09 0.27
N VAL A 216 -14.45 7.65 -0.76
CA VAL A 216 -14.94 6.26 -0.92
C VAL A 216 -13.88 5.25 -0.48
N ASP A 217 -14.25 4.43 0.50
CA ASP A 217 -13.39 3.37 1.04
C ASP A 217 -13.66 2.03 0.34
N VAL A 218 -12.70 1.11 0.45
CA VAL A 218 -12.92 -0.29 0.08
C VAL A 218 -13.64 -0.97 1.24
N SER A 219 -14.95 -1.14 1.12
CA SER A 219 -15.67 -2.01 2.04
C SER A 219 -15.65 -3.44 1.51
N ILE A 220 -14.91 -4.30 2.19
CA ILE A 220 -15.06 -5.73 1.98
C ILE A 220 -15.96 -6.27 3.07
N GLU A 221 -17.25 -6.02 2.89
CA GLU A 221 -18.24 -6.76 3.66
C GLU A 221 -18.04 -8.26 3.40
N PRO A 222 -18.31 -9.09 4.40
CA PRO A 222 -18.32 -10.52 4.19
C PRO A 222 -19.29 -10.92 3.06
N ALA A 223 -18.91 -11.95 2.27
CA ALA A 223 -19.65 -12.34 1.08
C ALA A 223 -21.12 -12.66 1.33
N TRP A 224 -21.46 -13.10 2.56
CA TRP A 224 -22.82 -13.40 2.96
C TRP A 224 -23.69 -12.17 3.20
N ARG A 225 -23.14 -10.96 3.32
CA ARG A 225 -23.95 -9.72 3.41
C ARG A 225 -24.54 -9.32 2.05
N TYR A 226 -24.06 -9.91 0.95
CA TYR A 226 -24.53 -9.65 -0.40
C TYR A 226 -25.46 -10.76 -0.89
N GLY A 227 -26.64 -10.39 -1.42
CA GLY A 227 -27.62 -11.32 -1.98
C GLY A 227 -28.99 -10.69 -2.08
N GLU A 228 -29.89 -11.30 -2.87
CA GLU A 228 -31.28 -10.86 -3.04
C GLU A 228 -32.27 -11.64 -2.15
N ASP A 229 -31.78 -12.63 -1.38
CA ASP A 229 -32.61 -13.62 -0.65
C ASP A 229 -33.28 -13.08 0.63
N GLY A 230 -33.31 -11.76 0.81
CA GLY A 230 -33.75 -11.09 2.05
C GLY A 230 -32.73 -11.24 3.18
N THR A 231 -32.49 -10.14 3.91
CA THR A 231 -31.48 -10.12 4.98
C THR A 231 -32.05 -10.72 6.28
N LEU A 232 -31.39 -11.74 6.80
CA LEU A 232 -31.64 -12.32 8.13
C LEU A 232 -30.53 -11.90 9.09
N ILE A 233 -30.83 -11.67 10.37
CA ILE A 233 -29.80 -11.41 11.39
C ILE A 233 -29.45 -12.71 12.09
N ALA A 234 -28.31 -13.30 11.74
CA ALA A 234 -27.80 -14.51 12.37
C ALA A 234 -27.30 -14.22 13.78
N ARG A 235 -27.69 -15.05 14.75
CA ARG A 235 -27.12 -15.07 16.09
C ARG A 235 -26.11 -16.22 16.16
N LEU A 236 -24.83 -15.90 16.24
CA LEU A 236 -23.73 -16.85 16.24
C LEU A 236 -23.08 -16.89 17.62
N LEU A 237 -23.18 -18.02 18.31
CA LEU A 237 -22.40 -18.30 19.52
C LEU A 237 -20.98 -18.72 19.09
N VAL A 238 -19.96 -18.06 19.65
CA VAL A 238 -18.55 -18.30 19.32
C VAL A 238 -17.77 -18.61 20.60
N HIS A 239 -17.03 -19.72 20.59
CA HIS A 239 -16.17 -20.13 21.71
C HIS A 239 -15.00 -19.14 21.92
N GLU A 240 -14.56 -18.95 23.17
CA GLU A 240 -13.54 -17.95 23.57
C GLU A 240 -12.30 -17.90 22.64
N ARG A 241 -11.81 -19.09 22.24
CA ARG A 241 -10.61 -19.30 21.41
C ARG A 241 -10.69 -18.64 20.02
N HIS A 242 -11.91 -18.36 19.54
CA HIS A 242 -12.14 -17.75 18.23
C HIS A 242 -12.57 -16.29 18.30
N ILE A 243 -12.93 -15.77 19.48
CA ILE A 243 -13.42 -14.40 19.64
C ILE A 243 -12.47 -13.36 19.05
N PRO A 244 -11.15 -13.35 19.33
CA PRO A 244 -10.26 -12.34 18.78
C PRO A 244 -10.28 -12.32 17.24
N TRP A 245 -10.28 -13.51 16.62
CA TRP A 245 -10.32 -13.62 15.17
C TRP A 245 -11.66 -13.17 14.58
N VAL A 246 -12.78 -13.54 15.22
CA VAL A 246 -14.13 -13.14 14.75
C VAL A 246 -14.35 -11.65 14.92
N SER A 247 -13.94 -11.06 16.05
CA SER A 247 -14.03 -9.63 16.29
C SER A 247 -13.20 -8.81 15.30
N ASP A 248 -11.99 -9.27 14.96
CA ASP A 248 -11.16 -8.64 13.93
C ASP A 248 -11.78 -8.79 12.53
N PHE A 249 -12.44 -9.92 12.25
CA PHE A 249 -12.98 -10.22 10.92
C PHE A 249 -14.35 -9.57 10.65
N LEU A 250 -15.29 -9.62 11.61
CA LEU A 250 -16.65 -9.08 11.50
C LEU A 250 -16.75 -7.62 11.96
N GLY A 251 -15.74 -7.15 12.68
CA GLY A 251 -15.75 -5.86 13.37
C GLY A 251 -16.29 -5.99 14.80
N PRO A 252 -15.82 -5.12 15.73
CA PRO A 252 -16.15 -5.21 17.15
C PRO A 252 -17.62 -4.89 17.45
N THR A 253 -18.33 -4.22 16.55
CA THR A 253 -19.74 -3.81 16.71
C THR A 253 -20.73 -4.98 16.60
N GLY A 254 -20.28 -6.15 16.14
CA GLY A 254 -21.13 -7.34 16.02
C GLY A 254 -21.35 -8.09 17.35
N VAL A 255 -20.58 -7.80 18.40
CA VAL A 255 -20.71 -8.52 19.68
C VAL A 255 -21.91 -7.98 20.46
N VAL A 256 -22.87 -8.85 20.72
CA VAL A 256 -24.10 -8.50 21.46
C VAL A 256 -23.99 -8.86 22.94
N GLU A 257 -23.33 -9.97 23.25
CA GLU A 257 -23.27 -10.51 24.61
C GLU A 257 -21.99 -11.32 24.82
N HIS A 258 -21.32 -11.11 25.96
CA HIS A 258 -20.28 -12.02 26.46
C HIS A 258 -20.88 -12.88 27.56
N LEU A 259 -20.69 -14.19 27.48
CA LEU A 259 -21.22 -15.16 28.43
C LEU A 259 -20.19 -15.45 29.53
N ALA A 260 -20.69 -15.96 30.66
CA ALA A 260 -19.88 -16.22 31.86
C ALA A 260 -18.81 -17.32 31.66
N ASP A 261 -18.97 -18.15 30.64
CA ASP A 261 -18.04 -19.23 30.26
C ASP A 261 -16.92 -18.76 29.31
N GLY A 262 -16.88 -17.46 28.97
CA GLY A 262 -15.90 -16.87 28.07
C GLY A 262 -16.31 -16.85 26.59
N SER A 263 -17.42 -17.49 26.22
CA SER A 263 -17.98 -17.41 24.86
C SER A 263 -18.68 -16.06 24.61
N ALA A 264 -18.95 -15.75 23.34
CA ALA A 264 -19.68 -14.53 22.96
C ALA A 264 -20.69 -14.79 21.86
N ILE A 265 -21.78 -14.01 21.88
CA ILE A 265 -22.81 -14.02 20.85
C ILE A 265 -22.58 -12.83 19.91
N PHE A 266 -22.50 -13.13 18.63
CA PHE A 266 -22.41 -12.15 17.56
C PHE A 266 -23.74 -12.07 16.81
N GLU A 267 -24.13 -10.86 16.41
CA GLU A 267 -25.19 -10.63 15.44
C GLU A 267 -24.60 -10.23 14.09
N GLU A 268 -25.01 -10.96 13.05
CA GLU A 268 -24.44 -10.80 11.71
C GLU A 268 -25.55 -10.79 10.65
N PRO A 269 -25.64 -9.75 9.81
CA PRO A 269 -26.58 -9.74 8.70
C PRO A 269 -26.17 -10.75 7.61
N VAL A 270 -27.12 -11.56 7.16
CA VAL A 270 -26.93 -12.65 6.20
C VAL A 270 -27.98 -12.55 5.10
N SER A 271 -27.52 -12.27 3.89
CA SER A 271 -28.29 -12.25 2.64
C SER A 271 -27.90 -13.38 1.69
N ASN A 272 -26.79 -14.08 1.93
CA ASN A 272 -26.38 -15.29 1.20
C ASN A 272 -26.01 -16.40 2.18
N ARG A 273 -26.92 -17.37 2.30
CA ARG A 273 -26.87 -18.46 3.28
C ARG A 273 -25.73 -19.43 3.01
N ALA A 274 -25.44 -19.72 1.73
CA ALA A 274 -24.36 -20.64 1.37
C ALA A 274 -22.97 -20.08 1.73
N ALA A 275 -22.76 -18.78 1.53
CA ALA A 275 -21.54 -18.10 1.95
C ALA A 275 -21.42 -18.07 3.48
N PHE A 276 -22.52 -17.80 4.19
CA PHE A 276 -22.53 -17.78 5.65
C PHE A 276 -22.25 -19.16 6.25
N ARG A 277 -22.87 -20.21 5.70
CA ARG A 277 -22.60 -21.59 6.10
C ARG A 277 -21.12 -21.94 5.97
N SER A 278 -20.48 -21.58 4.86
CA SER A 278 -19.04 -21.82 4.64
C SER A 278 -18.18 -21.13 5.71
N PHE A 279 -18.57 -19.93 6.14
CA PHE A 279 -17.93 -19.23 7.23
C PHE A 279 -18.10 -19.94 8.58
N VAL A 280 -19.33 -20.31 8.95
CA VAL A 280 -19.58 -21.04 10.21
C VAL A 280 -18.79 -22.34 10.27
N LEU A 281 -18.72 -23.09 9.16
CA LEU A 281 -17.96 -24.34 9.07
C LEU A 281 -16.44 -24.16 9.25
N THR A 282 -15.90 -22.95 9.12
CA THR A 282 -14.48 -22.68 9.40
C THR A 282 -14.14 -22.93 10.87
N PHE A 283 -15.12 -22.79 11.77
CA PHE A 283 -14.92 -22.97 13.21
C PHE A 283 -15.24 -24.39 13.70
N LEU A 284 -15.87 -25.22 12.87
CA LEU A 284 -16.31 -26.57 13.22
C LEU A 284 -17.16 -26.57 14.51
N ASP A 285 -16.65 -27.12 15.61
CA ASP A 285 -17.28 -27.17 16.93
C ASP A 285 -17.15 -25.86 17.73
N GLY A 286 -16.39 -24.89 17.21
CA GLY A 286 -16.12 -23.61 17.85
C GLY A 286 -17.15 -22.52 17.61
N ALA A 287 -18.19 -22.78 16.80
CA ALA A 287 -19.29 -21.85 16.58
C ALA A 287 -20.64 -22.55 16.39
N GLU A 288 -21.71 -21.98 16.92
CA GLU A 288 -23.09 -22.47 16.78
C GLU A 288 -24.02 -21.36 16.31
N VAL A 289 -24.86 -21.64 15.30
CA VAL A 289 -25.93 -20.74 14.88
C VAL A 289 -27.15 -20.95 15.75
N LEU A 290 -27.43 -19.99 16.62
CA LEU A 290 -28.57 -19.98 17.55
C LEU A 290 -29.88 -19.60 16.85
N GLY A 291 -29.80 -18.80 15.79
CA GLY A 291 -30.98 -18.40 15.03
C GLY A 291 -30.66 -17.40 13.91
N PRO A 292 -31.68 -17.03 13.11
CA PRO A 292 -33.05 -17.54 13.15
C PRO A 292 -33.14 -19.00 12.67
N GLU A 293 -34.26 -19.65 12.97
CA GLU A 293 -34.45 -21.10 12.74
C GLU A 293 -34.24 -21.50 11.28
N GLU A 294 -34.51 -20.59 10.32
CA GLU A 294 -34.23 -20.84 8.91
C GLU A 294 -32.74 -21.03 8.61
N LEU A 295 -31.85 -20.23 9.24
CA LEU A 295 -30.40 -20.38 9.05
C LEU A 295 -29.88 -21.64 9.74
N ARG A 296 -30.40 -21.94 10.92
CA ARG A 296 -30.05 -23.16 11.66
C ARG A 296 -30.44 -24.41 10.87
N SER A 297 -31.67 -24.43 10.35
CA SER A 297 -32.19 -25.52 9.52
C SER A 297 -31.37 -25.69 8.22
N ASP A 298 -30.95 -24.60 7.57
CA ASP A 298 -30.09 -24.67 6.38
C ASP A 298 -28.77 -25.41 6.65
N ILE A 299 -28.12 -25.11 7.78
CA ILE A 299 -26.85 -25.76 8.17
C ILE A 299 -27.09 -27.24 8.49
N ILE A 300 -28.11 -27.57 9.28
CA ILE A 300 -28.43 -28.95 9.65
C ILE A 300 -28.72 -29.79 8.39
N ASN A 301 -29.61 -29.30 7.52
CA ASN A 301 -29.98 -29.99 6.27
C ASN A 301 -28.78 -30.20 5.35
N TRP A 302 -27.79 -29.31 5.39
CA TRP A 302 -26.56 -29.47 4.60
C TRP A 302 -25.59 -30.48 5.22
N LEU A 303 -25.54 -30.58 6.55
CA LEU A 303 -24.66 -31.52 7.27
C LEU A 303 -25.22 -32.94 7.32
N GLU A 304 -26.54 -33.12 7.36
CA GLU A 304 -27.18 -34.45 7.43
C GLU A 304 -26.72 -35.44 6.35
N PRO A 305 -26.60 -35.06 5.05
CA PRO A 305 -26.10 -35.95 4.01
C PRO A 305 -24.61 -36.32 4.11
N LEU A 306 -23.82 -35.61 4.93
CA LEU A 306 -22.39 -35.85 5.11
C LEU A 306 -22.07 -36.81 6.27
N ARG A 307 -23.12 -37.28 6.95
CA ARG A 307 -23.05 -38.17 8.11
C ARG A 307 -23.06 -39.63 7.71
#